data_AF-A0A327VPJ7-F1
#
_entry.id   AF-A0A327VPJ7-F1
#
_cell.length_a   1.000
_cell.length_b   1.000
_cell.length_c   1.000
_cell.angle_alpha   90.00
_cell.angle_beta   90.00
_cell.angle_gamma   90.00
#
_symmetry.space_group_name_H-M   'P 1'
#
loop_
_entity.id
_entity.type
_entity.pdbx_description
1 polymer ?
#
loop_
_entity_poly.entity_id
_entity_poly.type
_entity_poly.pdbx_seq_one_letter_code
_entity_poly.pdbx_strand_id
1 'polypeptide(L)'
;MNTMISFPEDLTDFLIWVRETTEAYWSKVSSEELIHGAKWLPLSDSQIDELEATYAIKFDVEHRAFLKILHTIDKHYEIEEAPEDEADYQITAEQKRIAEFWNPPNRPSYFYNWITDKEWIVSRLAWVEDMLMGSISGPNTSWLRSWGPPKETMEEKIVVFKEWFQKTPALLPIYAHSFLMADGGHGLKPVISVYGFDSIIVAWSLRHFLLRKFATELGLTAKYYNEEFQEEYEDMVRGIPELDALQMISLAEADIPYWKEVLRYYHHQYNYNWWEGFWVPYGNPKK
;
A
#
# COMPACT_ATOMS: atom_id res chain seq x y z
N MET A 1 11.75 14.42 -26.21
CA MET A 1 11.47 13.36 -27.21
C MET A 1 10.44 12.45 -26.58
N ASN A 2 9.22 12.36 -27.13
CA ASN A 2 8.23 11.41 -26.64
C ASN A 2 8.67 10.01 -27.09
N THR A 3 9.48 9.35 -26.26
CA THR A 3 9.60 7.90 -26.33
C THR A 3 8.20 7.36 -26.06
N MET A 4 7.58 6.71 -27.06
CA MET A 4 6.33 5.98 -26.86
C MET A 4 6.65 4.80 -25.95
N ILE A 5 6.63 5.02 -24.63
CA ILE A 5 6.78 3.95 -23.65
C ILE A 5 5.48 3.13 -23.72
N SER A 6 5.60 1.88 -24.17
CA SER A 6 4.52 0.90 -24.12
C SER A 6 4.85 -0.13 -23.07
N PHE A 7 3.90 -0.42 -22.19
CA PHE A 7 4.05 -1.41 -21.14
C PHE A 7 3.45 -2.75 -21.61
N PRO A 8 4.02 -3.91 -21.23
CA PRO A 8 3.42 -5.21 -21.54
C PRO A 8 1.99 -5.31 -20.98
N GLU A 9 1.04 -5.84 -21.75
CA GLU A 9 -0.36 -5.96 -21.31
C GLU A 9 -0.58 -7.16 -20.39
N ASP A 10 0.08 -8.29 -20.67
CA ASP A 10 0.02 -9.49 -19.83
C ASP A 10 0.67 -9.22 -18.47
N LEU A 11 0.04 -9.70 -17.39
CA LEU A 11 0.51 -9.48 -16.02
C LEU A 11 1.91 -10.07 -15.80
N THR A 12 2.15 -11.29 -16.29
CA THR A 12 3.43 -11.98 -16.10
C THR A 12 4.53 -11.26 -16.86
N ASP A 13 4.27 -10.91 -18.12
CA ASP A 13 5.24 -10.17 -18.94
C ASP A 13 5.53 -8.78 -18.35
N PHE A 14 4.51 -8.10 -17.80
CA PHE A 14 4.68 -6.83 -17.12
C PHE A 14 5.56 -6.96 -15.88
N LEU A 15 5.31 -7.96 -15.02
CA LEU A 15 6.11 -8.18 -13.81
C LEU A 15 7.56 -8.56 -14.16
N ILE A 16 7.77 -9.37 -15.20
CA ILE A 16 9.11 -9.69 -15.71
C ILE A 16 9.82 -8.43 -16.22
N TRP A 17 9.11 -7.58 -16.98
CA TRP A 17 9.64 -6.31 -17.44
C TRP A 17 10.05 -5.39 -16.29
N VAL A 18 9.22 -5.28 -15.24
CA VAL A 18 9.57 -4.52 -14.02
C VAL A 18 10.84 -5.10 -13.39
N ARG A 19 10.91 -6.43 -13.22
CA ARG A 19 12.07 -7.13 -12.66
C ARG A 19 13.36 -6.80 -13.42
N GLU A 20 13.33 -6.98 -14.73
CA GLU A 20 14.51 -6.81 -15.59
C GLU A 20 14.94 -5.35 -15.66
N THR A 21 13.99 -4.42 -15.75
CA THR A 21 14.28 -2.99 -15.83
C THR A 21 14.87 -2.48 -14.51
N THR A 22 14.29 -2.86 -13.38
CA THR A 22 14.78 -2.47 -12.05
C THR A 22 16.17 -3.06 -11.77
N GLU A 23 16.40 -4.35 -12.02
CA GLU A 23 17.73 -4.93 -11.83
C GLU A 23 18.80 -4.33 -12.75
N ALA A 24 18.43 -4.00 -14.00
CA ALA A 24 19.35 -3.36 -14.94
C ALA A 24 19.68 -1.91 -14.54
N TYR A 25 18.76 -1.23 -13.86
CA TYR A 25 19.01 0.07 -13.25
C TYR A 25 19.93 -0.07 -12.04
N TRP A 26 19.56 -0.94 -11.10
CA TRP A 26 20.34 -1.19 -9.87
C TRP A 26 21.75 -1.72 -10.12
N SER A 27 22.01 -2.39 -11.24
CA SER A 27 23.38 -2.80 -11.61
C SER A 27 24.28 -1.64 -12.04
N LYS A 28 23.72 -0.44 -12.26
CA LYS A 28 24.43 0.75 -12.76
C LYS A 28 24.51 1.89 -11.75
N VAL A 29 23.71 1.86 -10.69
CA VAL A 29 23.79 2.84 -9.60
C VAL A 29 25.14 2.78 -8.91
N SER A 30 25.51 3.86 -8.19
CA SER A 30 26.80 3.95 -7.52
C SER A 30 26.99 2.79 -6.55
N SER A 31 28.21 2.27 -6.43
CA SER A 31 28.50 1.20 -5.46
C SER A 31 28.37 1.60 -4.00
N GLU A 32 28.24 2.90 -3.75
CA GLU A 32 27.97 3.47 -2.42
C GLU A 32 26.47 3.44 -2.07
N GLU A 33 25.58 3.27 -3.05
CA GLU A 33 24.15 3.15 -2.81
C GLU A 33 23.81 1.73 -2.31
N LEU A 34 22.96 1.64 -1.29
CA LEU A 34 22.59 0.36 -0.69
C LEU A 34 21.91 -0.60 -1.69
N ILE A 35 21.18 -0.05 -2.67
CA ILE A 35 20.48 -0.80 -3.72
C ILE A 35 21.40 -1.30 -4.84
N HIS A 36 22.69 -0.96 -4.82
CA HIS A 36 23.61 -1.38 -5.87
C HIS A 36 23.65 -2.91 -6.05
N GLY A 37 23.38 -3.31 -7.30
CA GLY A 37 23.39 -4.69 -7.74
C GLY A 37 22.31 -5.56 -7.08
N ALA A 38 21.24 -4.97 -6.54
CA ALA A 38 20.13 -5.71 -5.99
C ALA A 38 19.48 -6.65 -7.02
N LYS A 39 18.98 -7.78 -6.52
CA LYS A 39 18.31 -8.82 -7.29
C LYS A 39 17.00 -9.20 -6.64
N TRP A 40 16.01 -9.52 -7.46
CA TRP A 40 14.74 -10.04 -6.96
C TRP A 40 14.89 -11.49 -6.49
N LEU A 41 14.21 -11.82 -5.39
CA LEU A 41 14.14 -13.14 -4.77
C LEU A 41 12.73 -13.70 -4.99
N PRO A 42 12.47 -14.41 -6.11
CA PRO A 42 11.15 -14.97 -6.39
C PRO A 42 10.82 -16.18 -5.51
N LEU A 43 9.54 -16.40 -5.26
CA LEU A 43 9.04 -17.62 -4.62
C LEU A 43 8.58 -18.68 -5.63
N SER A 44 8.78 -19.94 -5.28
CA SER A 44 8.17 -21.08 -5.97
C SER A 44 6.71 -21.28 -5.55
N ASP A 45 5.93 -21.99 -6.36
CA ASP A 45 4.55 -22.33 -6.02
C ASP A 45 4.46 -23.08 -4.67
N SER A 46 5.37 -24.02 -4.40
CA SER A 46 5.37 -24.77 -3.13
C SER A 46 5.62 -23.88 -1.92
N GLN A 47 6.49 -22.86 -2.05
CA GLN A 47 6.70 -21.90 -0.97
C GLN A 47 5.46 -21.05 -0.74
N ILE A 48 4.79 -20.61 -1.81
CA ILE A 48 3.54 -19.84 -1.69
C ILE A 48 2.44 -20.69 -1.05
N ASP A 49 2.31 -21.96 -1.42
CA ASP A 49 1.33 -22.89 -0.84
C ASP A 49 1.59 -23.11 0.66
N GLU A 50 2.86 -23.20 1.07
CA GLU A 50 3.26 -23.29 2.48
C GLU A 50 2.91 -21.99 3.25
N LEU A 51 3.09 -20.82 2.63
CA LEU A 51 2.71 -19.53 3.23
C LEU A 51 1.19 -19.41 3.42
N GLU A 52 0.39 -19.82 2.43
CA GLU A 52 -1.07 -19.85 2.55
C GLU A 52 -1.52 -20.74 3.72
N ALA A 53 -0.89 -21.91 3.88
CA ALA A 53 -1.16 -22.80 4.99
C ALA A 53 -0.71 -22.21 6.34
N THR A 54 0.48 -21.61 6.39
CA THR A 54 1.09 -21.04 7.60
C THR A 54 0.27 -19.89 8.16
N TYR A 55 -0.18 -18.99 7.29
CA TYR A 55 -0.91 -17.78 7.70
C TYR A 55 -2.43 -17.91 7.59
N ALA A 56 -2.93 -19.08 7.17
CA ALA A 56 -4.36 -19.32 6.91
C ALA A 56 -4.99 -18.27 5.97
N ILE A 57 -4.25 -17.88 4.93
CA ILE A 57 -4.67 -16.93 3.89
C ILE A 57 -4.75 -17.60 2.53
N LYS A 58 -5.29 -16.88 1.55
CA LYS A 58 -5.28 -17.28 0.14
C LYS A 58 -4.79 -16.12 -0.72
N PHE A 59 -3.76 -16.37 -1.51
CA PHE A 59 -3.30 -15.43 -2.51
C PHE A 59 -4.09 -15.66 -3.80
N ASP A 60 -4.65 -14.60 -4.37
CA ASP A 60 -5.26 -14.70 -5.70
C ASP A 60 -4.19 -14.77 -6.80
N VAL A 61 -4.63 -14.88 -8.06
CA VAL A 61 -3.74 -15.01 -9.22
C VAL A 61 -2.74 -13.84 -9.31
N GLU A 62 -3.17 -12.62 -9.00
CA GLU A 62 -2.32 -11.43 -9.09
C GLU A 62 -1.26 -11.41 -7.98
N HIS A 63 -1.67 -11.74 -6.74
CA HIS A 63 -0.74 -11.88 -5.62
C HIS A 63 0.29 -12.98 -5.84
N ARG A 64 -0.13 -14.15 -6.34
CA ARG A 64 0.78 -15.25 -6.63
C ARG A 64 1.76 -14.87 -7.73
N ALA A 65 1.30 -14.23 -8.80
CA ALA A 65 2.18 -13.76 -9.87
C ALA A 65 3.23 -12.77 -9.35
N PHE A 66 2.81 -11.82 -8.50
CA PHE A 66 3.72 -10.88 -7.83
C PHE A 66 4.78 -11.61 -7.00
N LEU A 67 4.39 -12.53 -6.11
CA LEU A 67 5.33 -13.28 -5.27
C LEU A 67 6.31 -14.16 -6.08
N LYS A 68 5.87 -14.69 -7.23
CA LYS A 68 6.73 -15.52 -8.09
C LYS A 68 7.79 -14.73 -8.85
N ILE A 69 7.70 -13.40 -8.89
CA ILE A 69 8.55 -12.57 -9.75
C ILE A 69 9.23 -11.45 -8.97
N LEU A 70 8.48 -10.75 -8.11
CA LEU A 70 8.86 -9.52 -7.40
C LEU A 70 8.64 -9.62 -5.88
N HIS A 71 8.75 -10.81 -5.27
CA HIS A 71 8.46 -11.00 -3.84
C HIS A 71 9.24 -10.04 -2.92
N THR A 72 10.56 -10.05 -3.01
CA THR A 72 11.44 -9.10 -2.31
C THR A 72 12.82 -9.07 -2.99
N ILE A 73 13.76 -8.29 -2.46
CA ILE A 73 15.13 -8.18 -2.99
C ILE A 73 16.15 -8.83 -2.05
N ASP A 74 17.33 -9.15 -2.58
CA ASP A 74 18.46 -9.73 -1.87
C ASP A 74 19.26 -8.73 -1.00
N LYS A 75 18.71 -7.53 -0.79
CA LYS A 75 19.30 -6.46 0.02
C LYS A 75 18.45 -6.17 1.25
N HIS A 76 19.14 -5.99 2.38
CA HIS A 76 18.56 -5.50 3.61
C HIS A 76 19.16 -4.13 3.95
N TYR A 77 18.29 -3.19 4.28
CA TYR A 77 18.58 -1.82 4.68
C TYR A 77 18.04 -1.68 6.09
N GLU A 78 18.94 -1.51 7.04
CA GLU A 78 18.57 -0.98 8.34
C GLU A 78 18.26 0.50 8.12
N ILE A 79 17.01 0.90 8.31
CA ILE A 79 16.69 2.33 8.44
C ILE A 79 17.26 2.76 9.78
N GLU A 80 18.04 3.85 9.80
CA GLU A 80 18.56 4.48 11.02
C GLU A 80 17.46 4.50 12.10
N GLU A 81 17.83 4.07 13.31
CA GLU A 81 16.94 4.00 14.46
C GLU A 81 16.20 5.34 14.67
N ALA A 82 14.97 5.26 15.16
CA ALA A 82 14.22 6.45 15.55
C ALA A 82 15.09 7.32 16.50
N PRO A 83 15.00 8.66 16.41
CA PRO A 83 15.84 9.55 17.21
C PRO A 83 15.80 9.16 18.70
N GLU A 84 16.97 9.17 19.35
CA GLU A 84 17.21 8.86 20.78
C GLU A 84 16.44 9.75 21.77
N ASP A 85 15.48 10.55 21.31
CA ASP A 85 14.63 11.39 22.14
C ASP A 85 13.40 10.63 22.65
N GLU A 86 13.57 9.37 23.06
CA GLU A 86 12.61 8.73 23.96
C GLU A 86 12.88 9.25 25.38
N ALA A 87 12.28 10.40 25.70
CA ALA A 87 12.14 10.83 27.08
C ALA A 87 11.66 9.64 27.93
N ASP A 88 12.29 9.43 29.10
CA ASP A 88 12.07 8.41 30.15
C ASP A 88 10.58 8.11 30.51
N TYR A 89 9.78 7.72 29.53
CA TYR A 89 8.39 7.31 29.73
C TYR A 89 8.44 5.87 30.21
N GLN A 90 8.16 5.70 31.50
CA GLN A 90 7.98 4.37 32.08
C GLN A 90 6.73 3.72 31.47
N ILE A 91 6.91 3.06 30.33
CA ILE A 91 5.90 2.17 29.76
C ILE A 91 5.92 0.85 30.52
N THR A 92 4.74 0.30 30.77
CA THR A 92 4.60 -1.03 31.35
C THR A 92 5.14 -2.08 30.37
N ALA A 93 5.51 -3.26 30.90
CA ALA A 93 5.94 -4.38 30.06
C ALA A 93 4.87 -4.80 29.03
N GLU A 94 3.59 -4.57 29.33
CA GLU A 94 2.49 -4.83 28.41
C GLU A 94 2.44 -3.81 27.27
N GLN A 95 2.55 -2.52 27.58
CA GLN A 95 2.62 -1.47 26.56
C GLN A 95 3.82 -1.68 25.63
N LYS A 96 4.96 -2.10 26.18
CA LYS A 96 6.13 -2.45 25.39
C LYS A 96 5.85 -3.62 24.44
N ARG A 97 5.26 -4.71 24.94
CA ARG A 97 4.87 -5.85 24.10
C ARG A 97 3.93 -5.47 22.96
N ILE A 98 2.92 -4.62 23.25
CA ILE A 98 1.99 -4.13 22.23
C ILE A 98 2.73 -3.29 21.19
N ALA A 99 3.63 -2.40 21.62
CA ALA A 99 4.41 -1.57 20.72
C ALA A 99 5.34 -2.41 19.82
N GLU A 100 6.03 -3.40 20.39
CA GLU A 100 6.90 -4.34 19.66
C GLU A 100 6.11 -5.23 18.69
N PHE A 101 4.86 -5.58 18.99
CA PHE A 101 4.01 -6.30 18.05
C PHE A 101 3.69 -5.45 16.81
N TRP A 102 3.41 -4.16 16.99
CA TRP A 102 3.06 -3.25 15.89
C TRP A 102 4.29 -2.72 15.13
N ASN A 103 5.43 -2.65 15.81
CA ASN A 103 6.72 -2.26 15.26
C ASN A 103 7.78 -3.31 15.67
N PRO A 104 7.77 -4.49 15.04
CA PRO A 104 8.78 -5.50 15.34
C PRO A 104 10.19 -4.95 15.05
N PRO A 105 11.24 -5.44 15.75
CA PRO A 105 12.60 -5.06 15.44
C PRO A 105 12.98 -5.45 14.01
N ASN A 106 14.08 -4.88 13.49
CA ASN A 106 14.62 -5.17 12.16
C ASN A 106 13.59 -4.90 11.04
N ARG A 107 13.23 -3.63 10.86
CA ARG A 107 12.23 -3.22 9.88
C ARG A 107 12.61 -3.72 8.46
N PRO A 108 11.66 -4.31 7.71
CA PRO A 108 11.88 -4.70 6.34
C PRO A 108 12.29 -3.51 5.48
N SER A 109 13.38 -3.71 4.76
CA SER A 109 14.06 -2.72 3.94
C SER A 109 13.33 -2.40 2.65
N TYR A 110 12.56 -3.37 2.16
CA TYR A 110 11.83 -3.31 0.91
C TYR A 110 10.45 -3.97 1.11
N PHE A 111 9.91 -4.63 0.07
CA PHE A 111 8.74 -5.49 0.23
C PHE A 111 8.98 -6.58 1.26
N TYR A 112 7.93 -6.96 1.98
CA TYR A 112 8.02 -7.97 3.03
C TYR A 112 8.59 -9.28 2.47
N ASN A 113 9.68 -9.74 3.05
CA ASN A 113 10.14 -11.10 2.83
C ASN A 113 9.24 -12.06 3.63
N TRP A 114 8.14 -12.49 3.01
CA TRP A 114 7.22 -13.50 3.54
C TRP A 114 7.86 -14.78 4.14
N ILE A 115 9.11 -15.12 3.81
CA ILE A 115 9.81 -16.27 4.39
C ILE A 115 10.48 -15.90 5.72
N THR A 116 11.10 -14.73 5.81
CA THR A 116 11.95 -14.32 6.96
C THR A 116 11.28 -13.32 7.89
N ASP A 117 10.41 -12.45 7.39
CA ASP A 117 9.86 -11.29 8.10
C ASP A 117 8.57 -11.68 8.85
N LYS A 118 8.59 -12.82 9.55
CA LYS A 118 7.39 -13.48 10.08
C LYS A 118 6.61 -12.59 11.04
N GLU A 119 7.30 -11.94 11.97
CA GLU A 119 6.71 -11.06 12.97
C GLU A 119 6.03 -9.86 12.31
N TRP A 120 6.66 -9.31 11.27
CA TRP A 120 6.08 -8.22 10.48
C TRP A 120 4.87 -8.68 9.68
N ILE A 121 4.90 -9.85 9.05
CA ILE A 121 3.73 -10.41 8.35
C ILE A 121 2.56 -10.62 9.31
N VAL A 122 2.78 -11.25 10.47
CA VAL A 122 1.72 -11.48 11.47
C VAL A 122 1.14 -10.15 11.94
N SER A 123 2.01 -9.19 12.27
CA SER A 123 1.61 -7.85 12.66
C SER A 123 0.74 -7.17 11.59
N ARG A 124 1.15 -7.22 10.32
CA ARG A 124 0.40 -6.56 9.25
C ARG A 124 -0.88 -7.27 8.87
N LEU A 125 -0.95 -8.60 8.98
CA LEU A 125 -2.21 -9.33 8.82
C LEU A 125 -3.24 -8.95 9.89
N ALA A 126 -2.80 -8.71 11.13
CA ALA A 126 -3.68 -8.23 12.21
C ALA A 126 -4.04 -6.73 12.09
N TRP A 127 -3.14 -5.92 11.52
CA TRP A 127 -3.20 -4.46 11.48
C TRP A 127 -4.54 -3.90 10.98
N VAL A 128 -5.04 -4.44 9.86
CA VAL A 128 -6.23 -3.90 9.19
C VAL A 128 -7.45 -3.98 10.11
N GLU A 129 -7.66 -5.14 10.73
CA GLU A 129 -8.79 -5.36 11.63
C GLU A 129 -8.64 -4.53 12.91
N ASP A 130 -7.46 -4.59 13.55
CA ASP A 130 -7.23 -3.94 14.84
C ASP A 130 -7.28 -2.42 14.75
N MET A 131 -6.79 -1.81 13.66
CA MET A 131 -6.87 -0.36 13.47
C MET A 131 -8.30 0.13 13.21
N LEU A 132 -9.10 -0.65 12.49
CA LEU A 132 -10.53 -0.36 12.31
C LEU A 132 -11.28 -0.51 13.64
N MET A 133 -11.01 -1.57 14.39
CA MET A 133 -11.57 -1.78 15.73
C MET A 133 -11.18 -0.68 16.71
N GLY A 134 -9.93 -0.21 16.67
CA GLY A 134 -9.46 0.94 17.43
C GLY A 134 -10.23 2.22 17.08
N SER A 135 -10.55 2.42 15.80
CA SER A 135 -11.36 3.57 15.35
C SER A 135 -12.82 3.48 15.82
N ILE A 136 -13.40 2.28 15.87
CA ILE A 136 -14.78 2.04 16.33
C ILE A 136 -14.89 2.22 17.85
N SER A 137 -13.86 1.81 18.60
CA SER A 137 -13.83 1.86 20.07
C SER A 137 -13.27 3.16 20.64
N GLY A 138 -12.56 3.94 19.82
CA GLY A 138 -11.95 5.21 20.20
C GLY A 138 -12.95 6.37 20.37
N PRO A 139 -12.46 7.55 20.80
CA PRO A 139 -13.29 8.70 21.18
C PRO A 139 -14.12 9.29 20.03
N ASN A 140 -13.67 9.12 18.78
CA ASN A 140 -14.40 9.58 17.59
C ASN A 140 -15.48 8.58 17.15
N THR A 141 -15.44 7.32 17.63
CA THR A 141 -16.38 6.23 17.31
C THR A 141 -16.72 6.16 15.82
N SER A 142 -15.73 5.83 14.98
CA SER A 142 -15.96 5.72 13.55
C SER A 142 -17.04 4.67 13.23
N TRP A 143 -18.02 5.03 12.41
CA TRP A 143 -19.16 4.16 12.11
C TRP A 143 -19.68 4.38 10.69
N LEU A 144 -19.57 3.34 9.84
CA LEU A 144 -20.04 3.43 8.46
C LEU A 144 -21.55 3.64 8.40
N ARG A 145 -22.00 4.49 7.47
CA ARG A 145 -23.42 4.71 7.17
C ARG A 145 -24.08 3.41 6.69
N SER A 146 -23.37 2.58 5.93
CA SER A 146 -23.90 1.27 5.49
C SER A 146 -24.20 0.30 6.62
N TRP A 147 -23.63 0.50 7.81
CA TRP A 147 -23.91 -0.32 9.00
C TRP A 147 -25.20 0.09 9.74
N GLY A 148 -25.86 1.16 9.29
CA GLY A 148 -27.03 1.73 9.95
C GLY A 148 -26.65 2.57 11.17
N PRO A 149 -27.61 2.83 12.10
CA PRO A 149 -27.31 3.59 13.31
C PRO A 149 -26.26 2.89 14.19
N PRO A 150 -25.34 3.65 14.81
CA PRO A 150 -24.39 3.11 15.79
C PRO A 150 -25.10 2.34 16.91
N LYS A 151 -24.54 1.20 17.29
CA LYS A 151 -25.04 0.38 18.39
C LYS A 151 -24.65 0.97 19.74
N GLU A 152 -25.42 0.65 20.79
CA GLU A 152 -25.21 1.21 22.13
C GLU A 152 -24.04 0.53 22.83
N THR A 153 -23.93 -0.79 22.69
CA THR A 153 -22.89 -1.58 23.37
C THR A 153 -21.72 -1.90 22.45
N MET A 154 -20.55 -2.16 23.04
CA MET A 154 -19.36 -2.54 22.26
C MET A 154 -19.53 -3.91 21.62
N GLU A 155 -20.20 -4.82 22.30
CA GLU A 155 -20.47 -6.19 21.84
C GLU A 155 -21.29 -6.17 20.55
N GLU A 156 -22.35 -5.33 20.49
CA GLU A 156 -23.16 -5.16 19.28
C GLU A 156 -22.36 -4.50 18.14
N LYS A 157 -21.49 -3.54 18.45
CA LYS A 157 -20.60 -2.92 17.46
C LYS A 157 -19.65 -3.94 16.85
N ILE A 158 -19.04 -4.80 17.67
CA ILE A 158 -18.13 -5.86 17.24
C ILE A 158 -18.85 -6.85 16.31
N VAL A 159 -20.09 -7.23 16.63
CA VAL A 159 -20.87 -8.14 15.78
C VAL A 159 -21.08 -7.53 14.38
N VAL A 160 -21.56 -6.29 14.30
CA VAL A 160 -21.78 -5.61 13.02
C VAL A 160 -20.49 -5.46 12.23
N PHE A 161 -19.40 -5.06 12.91
CA PHE A 161 -18.09 -4.93 12.27
C PHE A 161 -17.59 -6.27 11.72
N LYS A 162 -17.59 -7.34 12.52
CA LYS A 162 -17.09 -8.67 12.10
C LYS A 162 -17.92 -9.23 10.94
N GLU A 163 -19.24 -9.08 10.97
CA GLU A 163 -20.12 -9.50 9.87
C GLU A 163 -19.86 -8.74 8.56
N TRP A 164 -19.50 -7.45 8.66
CA TRP A 164 -19.08 -6.67 7.51
C TRP A 164 -17.68 -7.06 7.05
N PHE A 165 -16.71 -7.15 7.96
CA PHE A 165 -15.30 -7.39 7.68
C PHE A 165 -15.09 -8.74 6.95
N GLN A 166 -15.82 -9.77 7.37
CA GLN A 166 -15.83 -11.10 6.73
C GLN A 166 -16.28 -11.09 5.26
N LYS A 167 -17.00 -10.06 4.82
CA LYS A 167 -17.47 -9.91 3.44
C LYS A 167 -16.52 -9.06 2.60
N THR A 168 -15.56 -8.38 3.23
CA THR A 168 -14.64 -7.50 2.50
C THR A 168 -13.60 -8.35 1.76
N PRO A 169 -13.11 -7.90 0.58
CA PRO A 169 -11.93 -8.48 -0.02
C PRO A 169 -10.75 -8.34 0.94
N ALA A 170 -9.97 -9.42 1.09
CA ALA A 170 -8.80 -9.44 1.95
C ALA A 170 -7.77 -8.38 1.52
N LEU A 171 -7.09 -7.79 2.48
CA LEU A 171 -5.98 -6.86 2.27
C LEU A 171 -4.68 -7.55 2.68
N LEU A 172 -3.83 -7.88 1.71
CA LEU A 172 -2.59 -8.62 1.95
C LEU A 172 -1.37 -7.68 1.92
N PRO A 173 -0.46 -7.76 2.91
CA PRO A 173 0.60 -6.79 3.06
C PRO A 173 1.65 -6.88 1.94
N ILE A 174 2.05 -5.73 1.41
CA ILE A 174 3.19 -5.62 0.47
C ILE A 174 4.37 -4.94 1.15
N TYR A 175 4.13 -3.78 1.76
CA TYR A 175 5.17 -2.89 2.31
C TYR A 175 4.59 -1.94 3.34
N ALA A 176 5.27 -1.78 4.48
CA ALA A 176 4.86 -0.86 5.55
C ALA A 176 3.37 -1.02 5.91
N HIS A 177 2.54 0.02 5.75
CA HIS A 177 1.09 -0.06 5.98
C HIS A 177 0.30 -0.18 4.68
N SER A 178 0.94 -0.56 3.56
CA SER A 178 0.32 -0.73 2.25
C SER A 178 -0.04 -2.18 1.97
N PHE A 179 -1.28 -2.40 1.55
CA PHE A 179 -1.88 -3.71 1.33
C PHE A 179 -2.48 -3.79 -0.08
N LEU A 180 -2.23 -4.89 -0.79
CA LEU A 180 -2.93 -5.21 -2.03
C LEU A 180 -4.29 -5.81 -1.70
N MET A 181 -5.33 -5.30 -2.35
CA MET A 181 -6.67 -5.86 -2.24
C MET A 181 -6.79 -7.12 -3.09
N ALA A 182 -7.28 -8.20 -2.48
CA ALA A 182 -7.66 -9.42 -3.16
C ALA A 182 -8.87 -9.18 -4.10
N ASP A 183 -9.04 -10.08 -5.07
CA ASP A 183 -10.18 -10.03 -5.96
C ASP A 183 -11.53 -10.13 -5.23
N GLY A 184 -12.30 -9.02 -5.23
CA GLY A 184 -13.66 -8.97 -4.73
C GLY A 184 -14.72 -9.49 -5.71
N GLY A 185 -14.31 -9.95 -6.91
CA GLY A 185 -15.18 -10.41 -7.98
C GLY A 185 -15.74 -9.30 -8.88
N HIS A 186 -15.54 -8.03 -8.52
CA HIS A 186 -15.86 -6.86 -9.33
C HIS A 186 -15.04 -5.64 -8.87
N GLY A 187 -15.10 -4.56 -9.66
CA GLY A 187 -14.46 -3.29 -9.32
C GLY A 187 -12.93 -3.32 -9.43
N LEU A 188 -12.32 -2.25 -8.90
CA LEU A 188 -10.87 -2.09 -8.83
C LEU A 188 -10.28 -2.82 -7.62
N LYS A 189 -9.01 -3.20 -7.73
CA LYS A 189 -8.20 -3.83 -6.69
C LYS A 189 -7.06 -2.88 -6.26
N PRO A 190 -7.38 -1.78 -5.56
CA PRO A 190 -6.37 -0.80 -5.21
C PRO A 190 -5.35 -1.37 -4.22
N VAL A 191 -4.17 -0.75 -4.19
CA VAL A 191 -3.27 -0.84 -3.05
C VAL A 191 -3.66 0.27 -2.09
N ILE A 192 -3.93 -0.10 -0.84
CA ILE A 192 -4.44 0.80 0.21
C ILE A 192 -3.40 0.91 1.32
N SER A 193 -3.11 2.14 1.75
CA SER A 193 -2.43 2.38 3.01
C SER A 193 -3.46 2.47 4.13
N VAL A 194 -3.42 1.54 5.10
CA VAL A 194 -4.44 1.43 6.13
C VAL A 194 -3.98 2.03 7.45
N TYR A 195 -4.76 2.96 7.99
CA TYR A 195 -4.62 3.47 9.36
C TYR A 195 -6.01 3.67 9.99
N GLY A 196 -6.74 2.56 10.11
CA GLY A 196 -8.14 2.58 10.53
C GLY A 196 -9.01 3.25 9.46
N PHE A 197 -9.85 4.20 9.84
CA PHE A 197 -10.68 4.94 8.87
C PHE A 197 -9.92 6.09 8.18
N ASP A 198 -8.71 6.41 8.63
CA ASP A 198 -7.78 7.32 7.94
C ASP A 198 -6.93 6.54 6.92
N SER A 199 -7.63 5.84 6.03
CA SER A 199 -7.02 5.00 5.01
C SER A 199 -7.06 5.68 3.66
N ILE A 200 -5.98 5.55 2.89
CA ILE A 200 -5.84 6.18 1.57
C ILE A 200 -5.50 5.15 0.49
N ILE A 201 -5.84 5.45 -0.75
CA ILE A 201 -5.39 4.67 -1.90
C ILE A 201 -3.99 5.14 -2.28
N VAL A 202 -3.02 4.22 -2.27
CA VAL A 202 -1.65 4.49 -2.73
C VAL A 202 -1.44 4.14 -4.20
N ALA A 203 -2.32 3.30 -4.76
CA ALA A 203 -2.43 3.06 -6.19
C ALA A 203 -3.75 2.34 -6.54
N TRP A 204 -4.22 2.44 -7.79
CA TRP A 204 -5.49 1.87 -8.24
C TRP A 204 -5.44 0.38 -8.62
N SER A 205 -4.24 -0.17 -8.73
CA SER A 205 -3.96 -1.58 -9.03
C SER A 205 -2.53 -1.91 -8.62
N LEU A 206 -2.17 -3.20 -8.56
CA LEU A 206 -0.76 -3.61 -8.39
C LEU A 206 0.12 -3.01 -9.50
N ARG A 207 -0.36 -3.02 -10.74
CA ARG A 207 0.34 -2.42 -11.88
C ARG A 207 0.64 -0.93 -11.65
N HIS A 208 -0.37 -0.16 -11.27
CA HIS A 208 -0.19 1.26 -10.95
C HIS A 208 0.77 1.44 -9.77
N PHE A 209 0.68 0.58 -8.75
CA PHE A 209 1.57 0.62 -7.60
C PHE A 209 3.04 0.45 -8.00
N LEU A 210 3.34 -0.54 -8.84
CA LEU A 210 4.70 -0.80 -9.32
C LEU A 210 5.22 0.33 -10.20
N LEU A 211 4.40 0.88 -11.10
CA LEU A 211 4.78 2.02 -11.93
C LEU A 211 5.15 3.26 -11.09
N ARG A 212 4.43 3.50 -9.97
CA ARG A 212 4.74 4.59 -9.04
C ARG A 212 5.95 4.28 -8.16
N LYS A 213 6.01 3.06 -7.61
CA LYS A 213 7.04 2.64 -6.66
C LYS A 213 8.43 2.63 -7.28
N PHE A 214 8.51 2.28 -8.57
CA PHE A 214 9.75 2.18 -9.35
C PHE A 214 9.86 3.27 -10.42
N ALA A 215 9.19 4.41 -10.22
CA ALA A 215 9.09 5.41 -11.28
C ALA A 215 10.46 5.84 -11.81
N THR A 216 11.43 6.06 -10.93
CA THR A 216 12.79 6.45 -11.29
C THR A 216 13.50 5.32 -12.04
N GLU A 217 13.47 4.09 -11.52
CA GLU A 217 14.12 2.93 -12.16
C GLU A 217 13.53 2.61 -13.53
N LEU A 218 12.23 2.84 -13.71
CA LEU A 218 11.51 2.63 -14.95
C LEU A 218 11.62 3.81 -15.93
N GLY A 219 12.31 4.90 -15.54
CA GLY A 219 12.45 6.11 -16.37
C GLY A 219 11.12 6.85 -16.59
N LEU A 220 10.22 6.77 -15.61
CA LEU A 220 8.89 7.37 -15.60
C LEU A 220 8.82 8.67 -14.80
N THR A 221 9.96 9.22 -14.40
CA THR A 221 10.03 10.52 -13.73
C THR A 221 10.67 11.58 -14.61
N ALA A 222 10.22 12.82 -14.42
CA ALA A 222 10.84 14.00 -14.98
C ALA A 222 11.03 15.06 -13.90
N LYS A 223 12.18 15.73 -13.97
CA LYS A 223 12.50 16.88 -13.14
C LYS A 223 11.88 18.13 -13.75
N TYR A 224 11.25 18.96 -12.92
CA TYR A 224 10.80 20.28 -13.30
C TYR A 224 11.14 21.29 -12.20
N TYR A 225 11.40 22.52 -12.61
CA TYR A 225 11.72 23.60 -11.69
C TYR A 225 10.44 24.35 -11.34
N ASN A 226 10.16 24.47 -10.04
CA ASN A 226 9.08 25.31 -9.55
C ASN A 226 9.64 26.70 -9.20
N GLU A 227 9.26 27.69 -9.99
CA GLU A 227 9.72 29.07 -9.80
C GLU A 227 9.22 29.72 -8.51
N GLU A 228 8.06 29.31 -7.99
CA GLU A 228 7.45 29.84 -6.77
C GLU A 228 8.23 29.41 -5.52
N PHE A 229 8.65 28.15 -5.46
CA PHE A 229 9.43 27.61 -4.34
C PHE A 229 10.94 27.65 -4.57
N GLN A 230 11.39 28.05 -5.76
CA GLN A 230 12.81 28.03 -6.18
C GLN A 230 13.47 26.65 -6.01
N GLU A 231 12.72 25.59 -6.25
CA GLU A 231 13.11 24.21 -5.98
C GLU A 231 12.84 23.33 -7.20
N GLU A 232 13.71 22.33 -7.40
CA GLU A 232 13.52 21.28 -8.41
C GLU A 232 12.70 20.15 -7.79
N TYR A 233 11.62 19.78 -8.46
CA TYR A 233 10.74 18.68 -8.08
C TYR A 233 10.84 17.56 -9.11
N GLU A 234 10.65 16.33 -8.66
CA GLU A 234 10.52 15.15 -9.51
C GLU A 234 9.07 14.66 -9.47
N ASP A 235 8.44 14.54 -10.63
CA ASP A 235 7.08 13.99 -10.77
C ASP A 235 7.04 12.98 -11.91
N MET A 236 6.00 12.17 -11.91
CA MET A 236 5.71 11.20 -12.95
C MET A 236 5.56 11.90 -14.32
N VAL A 237 6.14 11.31 -15.37
CA VAL A 237 6.04 11.84 -16.74
C VAL A 237 4.59 11.82 -17.22
N ARG A 238 4.16 12.90 -17.87
CA ARG A 238 2.81 13.03 -18.45
C ARG A 238 2.81 12.68 -19.94
N GLY A 239 1.63 12.35 -20.48
CA GLY A 239 1.45 12.07 -21.90
C GLY A 239 1.70 10.61 -22.26
N ILE A 240 1.81 9.72 -21.26
CA ILE A 240 1.81 8.28 -21.46
C ILE A 240 0.37 7.82 -21.23
N PRO A 241 -0.40 7.43 -22.28
CA PRO A 241 -1.84 7.23 -22.16
C PRO A 241 -2.28 6.30 -21.03
N GLU A 242 -1.54 5.21 -20.82
CA GLU A 242 -1.85 4.26 -19.74
C GLU A 242 -1.61 4.86 -18.35
N LEU A 243 -0.49 5.55 -18.17
CA LEU A 243 -0.15 6.19 -16.88
C LEU A 243 -1.12 7.34 -16.59
N ASP A 244 -1.40 8.18 -17.58
CA ASP A 244 -2.35 9.28 -17.49
C ASP A 244 -3.74 8.76 -17.09
N ALA A 245 -4.22 7.69 -17.73
CA ALA A 245 -5.50 7.07 -17.39
C ALA A 245 -5.55 6.60 -15.92
N LEU A 246 -4.51 5.93 -15.44
CA LEU A 246 -4.42 5.47 -14.05
C LEU A 246 -4.35 6.64 -13.06
N GLN A 247 -3.64 7.71 -13.37
CA GLN A 247 -3.46 8.86 -12.48
C GLN A 247 -4.72 9.74 -12.38
N MET A 248 -5.63 9.63 -13.35
CA MET A 248 -6.89 10.39 -13.43
C MET A 248 -8.12 9.67 -12.87
N ILE A 249 -8.01 8.41 -12.43
CA ILE A 249 -9.13 7.70 -11.80
C ILE A 249 -9.58 8.47 -10.56
N SER A 250 -10.89 8.70 -10.44
CA SER A 250 -11.49 9.36 -9.30
C SER A 250 -12.07 8.41 -8.26
N LEU A 251 -11.82 8.69 -6.97
CA LEU A 251 -12.41 7.90 -5.87
C LEU A 251 -13.94 7.97 -5.86
N ALA A 252 -14.50 9.10 -6.33
CA ALA A 252 -15.94 9.28 -6.46
C ALA A 252 -16.56 8.27 -7.44
N GLU A 253 -15.90 8.01 -8.57
CA GLU A 253 -16.39 7.15 -9.64
C GLU A 253 -15.89 5.71 -9.56
N ALA A 254 -14.78 5.46 -8.86
CA ALA A 254 -14.21 4.14 -8.68
C ALA A 254 -15.20 3.18 -7.98
N ASP A 255 -15.39 1.99 -8.56
CA ASP A 255 -16.04 0.87 -7.88
C ASP A 255 -14.99 0.11 -7.08
N ILE A 256 -15.08 0.19 -5.74
CA ILE A 256 -14.19 -0.52 -4.82
C ILE A 256 -15.07 -1.28 -3.83
N PRO A 257 -15.17 -2.62 -3.96
CA PRO A 257 -16.08 -3.42 -3.15
C PRO A 257 -15.81 -3.22 -1.65
N TYR A 258 -16.85 -2.87 -0.89
CA TYR A 258 -16.86 -2.66 0.57
C TYR A 258 -15.99 -1.51 1.11
N TRP A 259 -14.75 -1.39 0.62
CA TRP A 259 -13.73 -0.47 1.13
C TRP A 259 -13.96 1.00 0.73
N LYS A 260 -14.76 1.28 -0.32
CA LYS A 260 -15.02 2.65 -0.78
C LYS A 260 -15.53 3.56 0.33
N GLU A 261 -16.37 3.06 1.23
CA GLU A 261 -16.93 3.88 2.30
C GLU A 261 -15.91 4.20 3.39
N VAL A 262 -15.05 3.23 3.74
CA VAL A 262 -13.90 3.44 4.65
C VAL A 262 -12.98 4.52 4.09
N LEU A 263 -12.62 4.39 2.81
CA LEU A 263 -11.75 5.34 2.10
C LEU A 263 -12.35 6.75 1.96
N ARG A 264 -13.67 6.89 2.14
CA ARG A 264 -14.36 8.19 2.11
C ARG A 264 -14.71 8.70 3.50
N TYR A 265 -14.37 7.98 4.56
CA TYR A 265 -14.92 8.25 5.88
C TYR A 265 -14.53 9.63 6.41
N TYR A 266 -13.22 9.92 6.41
CA TYR A 266 -12.70 11.24 6.78
C TYR A 266 -12.63 12.22 5.60
N HIS A 267 -13.12 11.83 4.41
CA HIS A 267 -13.30 12.74 3.29
C HIS A 267 -14.53 13.63 3.56
N HIS A 268 -14.34 14.73 4.27
CA HIS A 268 -15.39 15.70 4.54
C HIS A 268 -15.82 16.46 3.29
N GLN A 269 -17.13 16.55 3.08
CA GLN A 269 -17.76 17.22 1.93
C GLN A 269 -17.52 18.74 1.80
N TYR A 270 -16.78 19.35 2.73
CA TYR A 270 -16.49 20.79 2.76
C TYR A 270 -15.00 21.10 2.81
N ASN A 271 -14.13 20.08 2.77
CA ASN A 271 -12.69 20.27 2.86
C ASN A 271 -12.09 20.15 1.47
N TYR A 272 -11.70 21.26 0.83
CA TYR A 272 -11.27 21.35 -0.58
C TYR A 272 -10.03 20.51 -0.98
N ASN A 273 -9.46 19.76 -0.05
CA ASN A 273 -8.34 18.83 -0.27
C ASN A 273 -8.85 17.39 -0.36
N TRP A 274 -9.78 17.13 -1.28
CA TRP A 274 -10.29 15.80 -1.52
C TRP A 274 -9.21 15.04 -2.27
N TRP A 275 -8.79 13.89 -1.75
CA TRP A 275 -8.01 12.98 -2.58
C TRP A 275 -8.95 12.38 -3.63
N GLU A 276 -8.94 12.97 -4.83
CA GLU A 276 -9.75 12.55 -5.98
C GLU A 276 -8.94 11.73 -6.98
N GLY A 277 -7.71 11.35 -6.66
CA GLY A 277 -6.76 10.77 -7.60
C GLY A 277 -5.45 11.55 -7.58
N PHE A 278 -4.45 11.07 -8.31
CA PHE A 278 -3.07 11.55 -8.15
C PHE A 278 -2.76 12.77 -9.02
N TRP A 279 -3.42 12.91 -10.17
CA TRP A 279 -3.27 14.06 -11.06
C TRP A 279 -4.58 14.80 -11.32
N VAL A 280 -5.60 14.54 -10.49
CA VAL A 280 -6.81 15.33 -10.55
C VAL A 280 -6.45 16.77 -10.17
N PRO A 281 -6.64 17.76 -11.07
CA PRO A 281 -6.36 19.14 -10.74
C PRO A 281 -7.19 19.51 -9.52
N TYR A 282 -6.60 20.27 -8.59
CA TYR A 282 -7.36 20.94 -7.53
C TYR A 282 -8.61 21.56 -8.16
N GLY A 283 -9.79 21.06 -7.76
CA GLY A 283 -11.04 21.49 -8.35
C GLY A 283 -11.13 23.01 -8.31
N ASN A 284 -11.16 23.64 -9.49
CA ASN A 284 -11.44 25.07 -9.59
C ASN A 284 -12.75 25.33 -8.84
N PRO A 285 -12.81 26.32 -7.93
CA PRO A 285 -14.01 26.56 -7.13
C PRO A 285 -15.17 26.83 -8.08
N LYS A 286 -16.15 25.91 -8.11
CA LYS A 286 -17.47 26.23 -8.66
C LYS A 286 -18.03 27.37 -7.80
N LYS A 287 -18.03 28.57 -8.38
CA LYS A 287 -18.80 29.71 -7.89
C LYS A 287 -20.29 29.41 -7.95
#